data_AF-A0A8J4VMQ9-F1
#
_entry.id   AF-A0A8J4VMQ9-F1
#
_cell.length_a   1.000
_cell.length_b   1.000
_cell.length_c   1.000
_cell.angle_alpha   90.00
_cell.angle_beta   90.00
_cell.angle_gamma   90.00
#
_symmetry.space_group_name_H-M   'P 1'
#
loop_
_entity.id
_entity.type
_entity.pdbx_description
1 polymer ?
#
loop_
_entity_poly.entity_id
_entity_poly.type
_entity_poly.pdbx_seq_one_letter_code
_entity_poly.pdbx_strand_id
1 'polypeptide(L)'
;MEWKAERIRGCFTKEDADAILSIPLSLHRPKDRLIWAESQSGQFTVKSTYRLAYEANRGGGNADCSNPSTRKNVWKGLWRMNLPQKIKHFAWRAARNILASKEALR
;
A
#
# COMPACT_ATOMS: atom_id res chain seq x y z
N MET A 1 27.55 22.59 16.38
CA MET A 1 26.13 22.30 16.66
C MET A 1 26.13 20.96 17.35
N GLU A 2 25.44 20.87 18.47
CA GLU A 2 25.35 19.64 19.24
C GLU A 2 23.88 19.33 19.47
N TRP A 3 23.56 18.05 19.46
CA TRP A 3 22.25 17.58 19.85
C TRP A 3 22.00 17.90 21.32
N LYS A 4 20.81 18.42 21.64
CA LYS A 4 20.36 18.58 23.03
C LYS A 4 19.93 17.23 23.58
N ALA A 5 20.91 16.39 23.93
CA ALA A 5 20.69 14.98 24.26
C ALA A 5 19.65 14.77 25.37
N GLU A 6 19.62 15.61 26.40
CA GLU A 6 18.62 15.53 27.47
C GLU A 6 17.18 15.73 26.95
N ARG A 7 16.98 16.70 26.05
CA ARG A 7 15.66 16.95 25.46
C ARG A 7 15.24 15.80 24.54
N ILE A 8 16.18 15.23 23.80
CA ILE A 8 15.90 14.12 22.88
C ILE A 8 15.52 12.87 23.68
N ARG A 9 16.31 12.52 24.70
CA ARG A 9 16.02 11.38 25.58
C ARG A 9 14.73 11.55 26.40
N GLY A 10 14.30 12.79 26.67
CA GLY A 10 13.03 13.07 27.34
C GLY A 10 11.81 13.06 26.42
N CYS A 11 11.99 13.23 25.10
CA CYS A 11 10.87 13.31 24.14
C CYS A 11 10.66 12.02 23.33
N PHE A 12 11.67 11.17 23.23
CA PHE A 12 11.65 9.97 22.37
C PHE A 12 11.89 8.70 23.19
N THR A 13 11.55 7.54 22.60
CA THR A 13 11.95 6.24 23.17
C THR A 13 13.47 6.12 23.19
N LYS A 14 14.01 5.19 23.97
CA LYS A 14 15.47 5.02 24.05
C LYS A 14 16.06 4.69 22.69
N GLU A 15 15.38 3.81 21.96
CA GLU A 15 15.76 3.36 20.62
C GLU A 15 15.77 4.52 19.62
N ASP A 16 14.71 5.33 19.62
CA ASP A 16 14.60 6.49 18.73
C ASP A 16 15.61 7.59 19.11
N ALA A 17 15.80 7.83 20.41
CA ALA A 17 16.74 8.84 20.89
C ALA A 17 18.18 8.50 20.49
N ASP A 18 18.59 7.24 20.65
CA ASP A 18 19.92 6.78 20.24
C ASP A 18 20.08 6.85 18.71
N ALA A 19 19.03 6.51 17.95
CA ALA A 19 19.02 6.68 16.50
C ALA A 19 19.18 8.14 16.08
N ILE A 20 18.44 9.07 16.69
CA ILE A 20 18.54 10.52 16.40
C ILE A 20 19.94 11.05 16.73
N LEU A 21 20.48 10.68 17.89
CA LEU A 21 21.82 11.12 18.32
C LEU A 21 22.94 10.60 17.41
N SER A 22 22.72 9.49 16.70
CA SER A 22 23.66 8.95 15.72
C SER A 22 23.71 9.74 14.41
N ILE A 23 22.73 10.60 14.13
CA ILE A 23 22.65 11.36 12.87
C ILE A 23 23.72 12.48 12.88
N PRO A 24 24.66 12.49 11.91
CA PRO A 24 25.68 13.52 11.84
C PRO A 24 25.07 14.86 11.43
N LEU A 25 25.37 15.91 12.21
CA LEU A 25 24.93 17.27 11.93
C LEU A 25 25.78 17.88 10.82
N SER A 26 25.14 18.43 9.79
CA SER A 26 25.84 19.08 8.67
C SER A 26 26.57 20.35 9.12
N LEU A 27 27.85 20.46 8.75
CA LEU A 27 28.68 21.64 9.00
C LEU A 27 28.17 22.88 8.23
N HIS A 28 27.57 22.67 7.06
CA HIS A 28 27.13 23.74 6.15
C HIS A 28 25.77 24.36 6.49
N ARG A 29 25.10 23.90 7.55
CA ARG A 29 23.84 24.48 8.05
C ARG A 29 22.79 24.73 6.96
N PRO A 30 22.42 23.71 6.16
CA PRO A 30 21.28 23.84 5.27
C PRO A 30 20.01 24.13 6.09
N LYS A 31 19.06 24.87 5.52
CA LYS A 31 17.75 25.05 6.16
C LYS A 31 17.05 23.71 6.29
N ASP A 32 16.44 23.49 7.46
CA ASP A 32 15.63 22.30 7.70
C ASP A 32 14.48 22.21 6.69
N ARG A 33 14.23 20.99 6.21
CA ARG A 33 13.14 20.68 5.28
C ARG A 33 12.55 19.32 5.63
N LEU A 34 11.24 19.20 5.44
CA LEU A 34 10.56 17.92 5.54
C LEU A 34 11.00 17.03 4.37
N ILE A 35 11.41 15.81 4.68
CA ILE A 35 11.78 14.79 3.70
C ILE A 35 10.86 13.58 3.84
N TRP A 36 10.44 13.04 2.70
CA TRP A 36 9.70 11.79 2.64
C TRP A 36 10.69 10.63 2.51
N ALA A 37 10.79 9.79 3.54
CA ALA A 37 11.78 8.71 3.61
C ALA A 37 11.67 7.69 2.45
N GLU A 38 10.46 7.44 1.95
CA GLU A 38 10.17 6.51 0.86
C GLU A 38 10.44 7.09 -0.54
N SER A 39 10.94 8.31 -0.63
CA SER A 39 11.33 8.94 -1.89
C SER A 39 12.83 9.23 -1.88
N GLN A 40 13.54 8.73 -2.90
CA GLN A 40 14.97 8.96 -3.07
C GLN A 40 15.32 10.45 -3.26
N SER A 41 14.36 11.25 -3.76
CA SER A 41 14.52 12.71 -3.86
C SER A 41 14.09 13.45 -2.59
N GLY A 42 13.56 12.73 -1.59
CA GLY A 42 12.95 13.28 -0.38
C GLY A 42 11.63 14.01 -0.63
N GLN A 43 11.12 14.06 -1.86
CA GLN A 43 9.87 14.74 -2.19
C GLN A 43 8.66 13.86 -1.90
N PHE A 44 7.68 14.43 -1.23
CA PHE A 44 6.37 13.82 -1.04
C PHE A 44 5.57 13.84 -2.34
N THR A 45 5.10 12.68 -2.78
CA THR A 45 4.14 12.60 -3.90
C THR A 45 3.03 11.61 -3.59
N VAL A 46 1.81 11.92 -4.03
CA VAL A 46 0.65 11.02 -3.92
C VAL A 46 0.95 9.64 -4.54
N LYS A 47 1.76 9.60 -5.59
CA LYS A 47 2.21 8.36 -6.22
C LYS A 47 3.07 7.51 -5.27
N SER A 48 4.03 8.12 -4.59
CA SER A 48 4.90 7.41 -3.62
C SER A 48 4.13 6.91 -2.40
N THR A 49 3.18 7.71 -1.88
CA THR A 49 2.35 7.29 -0.75
C THR A 49 1.36 6.20 -1.13
N TYR A 50 0.75 6.31 -2.32
CA TYR A 50 -0.12 5.26 -2.84
C TYR A 50 0.64 3.94 -3.02
N ARG A 51 1.88 3.99 -3.53
CA ARG A 51 2.71 2.79 -3.66
C ARG A 51 2.98 2.15 -2.29
N LEU A 52 3.38 2.95 -1.30
CA LEU A 52 3.61 2.46 0.07
C LEU A 52 2.33 1.85 0.67
N ALA A 53 1.20 2.53 0.56
CA ALA A 53 -0.08 2.03 1.06
C ALA A 53 -0.53 0.74 0.33
N TYR A 54 -0.29 0.67 -0.97
CA TYR A 54 -0.58 -0.52 -1.78
C TYR A 54 0.31 -1.70 -1.40
N GLU A 55 1.59 -1.48 -1.15
CA GLU A 55 2.54 -2.51 -0.69
C GLU A 55 2.22 -2.97 0.74
N ALA A 56 1.86 -2.06 1.65
CA ALA A 56 1.40 -2.39 2.99
C ALA A 56 0.13 -3.27 2.97
N ASN A 57 -0.83 -2.96 2.09
CA ASN A 57 -2.04 -3.75 1.91
C ASN A 57 -1.81 -5.09 1.20
N ARG A 58 -0.69 -5.28 0.48
CA ARG A 58 -0.36 -6.58 -0.14
C ARG A 58 0.02 -7.65 0.87
N GLY A 59 0.50 -7.28 2.06
CA GLY A 59 0.84 -8.22 3.14
C GLY A 59 -0.38 -8.79 3.88
N GLY A 60 -1.54 -8.13 3.77
CA GLY A 60 -2.78 -8.52 4.44
C GLY A 60 -3.79 -9.09 3.45
N GLY A 61 -3.83 -10.41 3.31
CA GLY A 61 -4.98 -11.20 2.84
C GLY A 61 -5.76 -10.67 1.62
N ASN A 62 -5.62 -11.39 0.51
CA ASN A 62 -6.29 -11.20 -0.78
C ASN A 62 -5.48 -10.38 -1.79
N ALA A 63 -4.43 -11.01 -2.29
CA ALA A 63 -3.95 -10.76 -3.64
C ALA A 63 -5.14 -10.96 -4.60
N ASP A 64 -5.86 -9.88 -4.92
CA ASP A 64 -6.71 -9.88 -6.10
C ASP A 64 -5.77 -10.01 -7.29
N CYS A 65 -5.66 -11.25 -7.76
CA CYS A 65 -4.75 -11.71 -8.79
C CYS A 65 -4.79 -10.72 -9.96
N SER A 66 -3.76 -9.88 -10.07
CA SER A 66 -3.58 -8.93 -11.16
C SER A 66 -3.07 -9.62 -12.42
N ASN A 67 -3.40 -10.89 -12.61
CA ASN A 67 -3.17 -11.56 -13.87
C ASN A 67 -4.42 -11.38 -14.74
N PRO A 68 -4.47 -10.35 -15.61
CA PRO A 68 -5.60 -10.15 -16.51
C PRO A 68 -5.77 -11.35 -17.45
N SER A 69 -4.75 -12.17 -17.67
CA SER A 69 -4.83 -13.32 -18.58
C SER A 69 -5.71 -14.45 -18.05
N THR A 70 -5.60 -14.82 -16.77
CA THR A 70 -6.46 -15.86 -16.15
C THR A 70 -7.91 -15.40 -16.07
N ARG A 71 -8.17 -14.16 -15.64
CA ARG A 71 -9.54 -13.60 -15.61
C ARG A 71 -10.14 -13.49 -17.02
N LYS A 72 -9.36 -13.09 -18.04
CA LYS A 72 -9.82 -13.04 -19.44
C LYS A 72 -10.24 -14.41 -19.97
N ASN A 73 -9.50 -15.47 -19.63
CA ASN A 73 -9.82 -16.83 -20.07
C ASN A 73 -11.13 -17.35 -19.45
N VAL A 74 -11.36 -17.07 -18.17
CA VAL A 74 -12.62 -17.41 -17.48
C VAL A 74 -13.81 -16.71 -18.15
N TRP A 75 -13.69 -15.41 -18.45
CA TRP A 75 -14.76 -14.69 -19.14
C TRP A 75 -15.00 -15.18 -20.56
N LYS A 76 -13.93 -15.45 -21.31
CA LYS A 76 -14.03 -16.03 -22.66
C LYS A 76 -14.74 -17.38 -22.63
N GLY A 77 -14.48 -18.21 -21.62
CA GLY A 77 -15.21 -19.47 -21.39
C GLY A 77 -16.69 -19.24 -21.11
N LEU A 78 -17.02 -18.40 -20.12
CA LEU A 78 -18.40 -18.11 -19.71
C LEU A 78 -19.27 -17.61 -20.86
N TRP A 79 -18.74 -16.74 -21.71
CA TRP A 79 -19.49 -16.19 -22.84
C TRP A 79 -19.68 -17.17 -23.99
N ARG A 80 -18.74 -18.11 -24.18
CA ARG A 80 -18.81 -19.18 -25.20
C ARG A 80 -19.76 -20.33 -24.83
N MET A 81 -20.15 -20.47 -23.56
CA MET A 81 -21.08 -21.52 -23.15
C MET A 81 -22.47 -21.28 -23.74
N ASN A 82 -23.18 -22.36 -24.09
CA ASN A 82 -24.53 -22.30 -24.64
C ASN A 82 -25.59 -22.15 -23.52
N LEU A 83 -25.40 -21.14 -22.66
CA LEU A 83 -26.28 -20.84 -21.52
C LEU A 83 -27.17 -19.63 -21.84
N PRO A 84 -28.39 -19.57 -21.28
CA PRO A 84 -29.22 -18.37 -21.31
C PRO A 84 -28.48 -17.14 -20.79
N GLN A 85 -28.65 -16.01 -21.49
CA GLN A 85 -27.94 -14.76 -21.20
C GLN A 85 -28.16 -14.28 -19.75
N LYS A 86 -29.35 -14.52 -19.18
CA LYS A 86 -29.69 -14.20 -17.78
C LYS A 86 -28.74 -14.88 -16.78
N ILE A 87 -28.36 -16.14 -17.03
CA ILE A 87 -27.47 -16.91 -16.16
C ILE A 87 -26.03 -16.42 -16.31
N LYS A 88 -25.59 -16.09 -17.53
CA LYS A 88 -24.26 -15.51 -17.77
C LYS A 88 -24.08 -14.19 -17.04
N HIS A 89 -25.07 -13.30 -17.10
CA HIS A 89 -25.05 -12.04 -16.34
C HIS A 89 -25.06 -12.27 -14.82
N PHE A 90 -25.86 -13.21 -14.33
CA PHE A 90 -25.87 -13.55 -12.90
C PHE A 90 -24.51 -14.07 -12.42
N ALA A 91 -23.92 -15.03 -13.15
CA ALA A 91 -22.60 -15.59 -12.84
C ALA A 91 -21.49 -14.54 -12.89
N TRP A 92 -21.54 -13.62 -13.87
CA TRP A 92 -20.61 -12.49 -13.94
C TRP A 92 -20.73 -11.54 -12.75
N ARG A 93 -21.95 -11.26 -12.27
CA ARG A 93 -22.16 -10.44 -11.06
C ARG A 93 -21.70 -11.16 -9.79
N ALA A 94 -21.96 -12.46 -9.69
CA ALA A 94 -21.52 -13.29 -8.56
C ALA A 94 -19.99 -13.34 -8.45
N ALA A 95 -19.30 -13.67 -9.55
CA ALA A 95 -17.84 -13.83 -9.58
C ALA A 95 -17.06 -12.50 -9.44
N ARG A 96 -17.74 -11.35 -9.50
CA ARG A 96 -17.18 -10.03 -9.20
C ARG A 96 -17.46 -9.57 -7.77
N ASN A 97 -18.00 -10.44 -6.91
CA ASN A 97 -18.47 -10.08 -5.56
C ASN A 97 -19.44 -8.88 -5.56
N ILE A 98 -20.17 -8.66 -6.67
CA ILE A 98 -21.19 -7.60 -6.76
C ILE A 98 -22.48 -8.05 -6.06
N LEU A 99 -22.70 -9.36 -6.02
CA LEU A 99 -23.78 -9.95 -5.23
C LEU A 99 -23.25 -10.21 -3.83
N ALA A 100 -24.05 -9.86 -2.81
CA ALA A 100 -23.79 -10.25 -1.43
C ALA A 100 -23.86 -11.79 -1.33
N SER A 101 -22.72 -12.44 -1.51
CA SER A 101 -22.55 -13.87 -1.31
C SER A 101 -22.31 -14.12 0.18
N LYS A 102 -22.63 -15.33 0.64
CA LYS A 102 -22.46 -15.73 2.05
C LYS A 102 -21.00 -15.63 2.54
N GLU A 103 -20.04 -15.57 1.61
CA GLU A 103 -18.61 -15.35 1.87
C GLU A 103 -18.27 -13.88 2.16
N ALA A 104 -19.07 -12.91 1.71
CA ALA A 104 -18.88 -11.47 1.95
C ALA A 104 -19.46 -10.98 3.30
N LEU A 105 -20.05 -11.88 4.09
CA LEU A 105 -20.63 -11.62 5.42
C LEU A 105 -19.73 -12.11 6.57
N ARG A 106 -18.41 -12.16 6.36
CA ARG A 106 -17.45 -12.56 7.39
C ARG A 106 -16.62 -11.38 7.88
#